data_AF-A0A954WJV9-F1
#
_entry.id   AF-A0A954WJV9-F1
#
_cell.length_a   1.000
_cell.length_b   1.000
_cell.length_c   1.000
_cell.angle_alpha   90.00
_cell.angle_beta   90.00
_cell.angle_gamma   90.00
#
_symmetry.space_group_name_H-M   'P 1'
#
loop_
_entity.id
_entity.type
_entity.pdbx_description
1 polymer ?
#
loop_
_entity_poly.entity_id
_entity_poly.type
_entity_poly.pdbx_seq_one_letter_code
_entity_poly.pdbx_strand_id
1 'polypeptide(L)'
;RELRASAVGRYGTAITEGLLMASRDGQRFERWNEAFLRPGIERPGTWHYGHQYIAWHVVETAASMPGAPPELSLYASESYWTAPGSDLRRYTMRLDGFVSIHASMRGGELLTKPLLFSGNELRLNFASSAAGGIRVELQDLQGQPLPGFALADCQEVFGDSIDRPVTWKDASNLNQHVGSPVRLRFAIKDADLYAFQFGE
;
A
#
# COMPACT_ATOMS: atom_id res chain seq x y z
N ARG A 1 10.66 -14.80 -28.61
CA ARG A 1 12.00 -14.74 -27.97
C ARG A 1 13.12 -14.96 -28.99
N GLU A 2 13.19 -16.14 -29.63
CA GLU A 2 14.24 -16.48 -30.62
C GLU A 2 14.32 -15.51 -31.80
N LEU A 3 13.16 -15.15 -32.39
CA LEU A 3 13.07 -14.15 -33.47
C LEU A 3 13.62 -12.76 -33.09
N ARG A 4 13.58 -12.37 -31.81
CA ARG A 4 14.15 -11.08 -31.36
C ARG A 4 15.64 -11.22 -31.04
N ALA A 5 16.03 -12.40 -30.54
CA ALA A 5 17.43 -12.73 -30.25
C ALA A 5 18.30 -12.84 -31.52
N SER A 6 17.70 -13.08 -32.70
CA SER A 6 18.43 -13.21 -33.97
C SER A 6 19.14 -11.93 -34.42
N ALA A 7 18.67 -10.76 -33.97
CA ALA A 7 19.36 -9.49 -34.21
C ALA A 7 20.45 -9.26 -33.15
N VAL A 8 20.08 -9.32 -31.86
CA VAL A 8 20.99 -9.25 -30.71
C VAL A 8 20.42 -10.14 -29.62
N GLY A 9 21.22 -11.04 -29.04
CA GLY A 9 20.76 -11.98 -28.01
C GLY A 9 20.01 -11.30 -26.86
N ARG A 10 20.46 -10.10 -26.45
CA ARG A 10 19.84 -9.27 -25.42
C ARG A 10 18.37 -8.90 -25.70
N TYR A 11 17.99 -8.65 -26.94
CA TYR A 11 16.62 -8.26 -27.30
C TYR A 11 15.61 -9.40 -27.15
N GLY A 12 16.07 -10.64 -27.23
CA GLY A 12 15.23 -11.81 -26.96
C GLY A 12 15.20 -12.21 -25.48
N THR A 13 16.16 -11.80 -24.67
CA THR A 13 16.34 -12.33 -23.30
C THR A 13 16.10 -11.32 -22.18
N ALA A 14 16.17 -10.02 -22.45
CA ALA A 14 15.95 -8.99 -21.44
C ALA A 14 14.53 -8.45 -21.53
N ILE A 15 13.66 -8.92 -20.64
CA ILE A 15 12.39 -8.27 -20.28
C ILE A 15 12.63 -7.58 -18.95
N THR A 16 12.14 -6.36 -18.82
CA THR A 16 12.27 -5.53 -17.60
C THR A 16 10.91 -5.33 -16.96
N GLU A 17 10.92 -5.12 -15.65
CA GLU A 17 9.76 -4.73 -14.86
C GLU A 17 10.19 -3.79 -13.72
N GLY A 18 9.23 -3.07 -13.15
CA GLY A 18 9.48 -2.17 -12.03
C GLY A 18 9.51 -2.92 -10.70
N LEU A 19 10.56 -2.70 -9.91
CA LEU A 19 10.65 -3.19 -8.52
C LEU A 19 10.52 -2.03 -7.53
N LEU A 20 10.15 -2.34 -6.30
CA LEU A 20 10.08 -1.38 -5.20
C LEU A 20 11.16 -1.67 -4.16
N MET A 21 11.76 -0.62 -3.64
CA MET A 21 12.55 -0.66 -2.42
C MET A 21 12.28 0.59 -1.59
N ALA A 22 12.31 0.44 -0.27
CA ALA A 22 12.06 1.53 0.66
C ALA A 22 13.05 1.46 1.82
N SER A 23 13.31 2.62 2.44
CA SER A 23 14.15 2.73 3.61
C SER A 23 13.59 3.79 4.55
N ARG A 24 13.64 3.51 5.85
CA ARG A 24 13.32 4.50 6.89
C ARG A 24 14.49 5.43 7.19
N ASP A 25 15.72 4.95 7.07
CA ASP A 25 16.94 5.68 7.46
C ASP A 25 17.78 6.17 6.26
N GLY A 26 17.35 5.85 5.04
CA GLY A 26 18.07 6.15 3.80
C GLY A 26 19.35 5.32 3.60
N GLN A 27 19.63 4.35 4.47
CA GLN A 27 20.86 3.54 4.47
C GLN A 27 20.57 2.05 4.29
N ARG A 28 19.58 1.54 5.02
CA ARG A 28 19.13 0.15 4.95
C ARG A 28 17.83 0.08 4.17
N PHE A 29 17.88 -0.60 3.04
CA PHE A 29 16.73 -0.75 2.16
C PHE A 29 16.15 -2.16 2.26
N GLU A 30 14.84 -2.21 2.35
CA GLU A 30 14.06 -3.41 2.06
C GLU A 30 13.66 -3.35 0.58
N ARG A 31 13.89 -4.43 -0.14
CA ARG A 31 13.51 -4.56 -1.55
C ARG A 31 12.50 -5.69 -1.67
N TRP A 32 11.36 -5.39 -2.24
CA TRP A 32 10.40 -6.38 -2.68
C TRP A 32 10.92 -7.00 -3.98
N ASN A 33 11.11 -8.31 -3.97
CA ASN A 33 11.67 -9.03 -5.12
C ASN A 33 10.59 -9.32 -6.17
N GLU A 34 9.34 -9.26 -5.75
CA GLU A 34 8.17 -9.31 -6.62
C GLU A 34 8.02 -7.99 -7.39
N ALA A 35 7.52 -8.11 -8.62
CA ALA A 35 7.22 -7.00 -9.49
C ALA A 35 6.23 -6.01 -8.84
N PHE A 36 6.64 -4.76 -8.71
CA PHE A 36 5.78 -3.64 -8.31
C PHE A 36 4.92 -3.19 -9.49
N LEU A 37 5.55 -2.87 -10.62
CA LEU A 37 4.86 -2.62 -11.89
C LEU A 37 5.13 -3.79 -12.84
N ARG A 38 4.16 -4.70 -12.91
CA ARG A 38 4.19 -5.84 -13.83
C ARG A 38 3.97 -5.37 -15.27
N PRO A 39 4.53 -6.06 -16.28
CA PRO A 39 4.35 -5.78 -17.72
C PRO A 39 2.89 -5.63 -18.20
N GLY A 40 1.94 -6.18 -17.43
CA GLY A 40 0.50 -6.09 -17.68
C GLY A 40 0.03 -7.13 -18.70
N ILE A 41 -1.19 -6.92 -19.20
CA ILE A 41 -1.82 -7.81 -20.20
C ILE A 41 -0.99 -7.81 -21.49
N GLU A 42 -0.73 -9.01 -22.02
CA GLU A 42 -0.10 -9.23 -23.32
C GLU A 42 -0.90 -8.57 -24.45
N ARG A 43 -0.25 -7.65 -25.16
CA ARG A 43 -0.81 -6.91 -26.30
C ARG A 43 0.31 -6.40 -27.20
N PRO A 44 0.03 -5.91 -28.43
CA PRO A 44 1.05 -5.26 -29.26
C PRO A 44 1.81 -4.17 -28.50
N GLY A 45 3.13 -4.12 -28.66
CA GLY A 45 3.97 -3.15 -27.94
C GLY A 45 4.18 -3.43 -26.45
N THR A 46 4.08 -4.69 -26.00
CA THR A 46 4.38 -5.10 -24.61
C THR A 46 5.26 -6.36 -24.54
N TRP A 47 5.71 -6.75 -23.35
CA TRP A 47 6.54 -7.96 -23.14
C TRP A 47 7.76 -8.05 -24.07
N HIS A 48 8.47 -6.94 -24.22
CA HIS A 48 9.66 -6.82 -25.06
C HIS A 48 10.79 -6.11 -24.30
N TYR A 49 11.92 -5.91 -24.99
CA TYR A 49 13.10 -5.28 -24.42
C TYR A 49 12.83 -3.84 -23.98
N GLY A 50 13.17 -3.52 -22.73
CA GLY A 50 12.98 -2.18 -22.17
C GLY A 50 11.53 -1.77 -21.99
N HIS A 51 10.63 -2.75 -21.87
CA HIS A 51 9.24 -2.50 -21.50
C HIS A 51 9.15 -1.96 -20.06
N GLN A 52 8.32 -0.94 -19.86
CA GLN A 52 8.04 -0.31 -18.57
C GLN A 52 9.25 0.25 -17.81
N TYR A 53 10.11 1.01 -18.49
CA TYR A 53 11.00 1.90 -17.75
C TYR A 53 10.19 3.02 -17.09
N ILE A 54 10.17 3.01 -15.76
CA ILE A 54 9.45 3.99 -14.95
C ILE A 54 10.21 5.31 -15.00
N ALA A 55 9.50 6.38 -15.39
CA ALA A 55 10.01 7.74 -15.40
C ALA A 55 10.34 8.22 -13.99
N TRP A 56 11.20 9.24 -13.89
CA TRP A 56 11.57 9.78 -12.59
C TRP A 56 10.38 10.50 -11.94
N HIS A 57 10.24 10.29 -10.62
CA HIS A 57 9.18 10.80 -9.75
C HIS A 57 7.80 10.16 -9.90
N VAL A 58 7.13 10.06 -8.75
CA VAL A 58 5.70 9.87 -8.62
C VAL A 58 5.10 11.23 -8.32
N VAL A 59 3.99 11.57 -8.98
CA VAL A 59 3.34 12.88 -8.81
C VAL A 59 1.88 12.68 -8.41
N GLU A 60 1.41 13.50 -7.48
CA GLU A 60 -0.01 13.51 -7.12
C GLU A 60 -0.82 14.19 -8.23
N THR A 61 -1.95 13.60 -8.58
CA THR A 61 -2.87 14.07 -9.62
C THR A 61 -4.31 13.91 -9.17
N ALA A 62 -5.21 14.72 -9.73
CA ALA A 62 -6.64 14.54 -9.49
C ALA A 62 -7.09 13.11 -9.87
N ALA A 63 -7.96 12.55 -9.04
CA ALA A 63 -8.55 11.23 -9.28
C ALA A 63 -9.32 11.20 -10.60
N SER A 64 -9.39 10.02 -11.21
CA SER A 64 -10.25 9.81 -12.38
C SER A 64 -11.73 9.69 -12.01
N MET A 65 -12.04 9.37 -10.75
CA MET A 65 -13.39 9.14 -10.25
C MET A 65 -13.94 10.37 -9.51
N PRO A 66 -15.19 10.81 -9.79
CA PRO A 66 -15.81 11.92 -9.08
C PRO A 66 -15.88 11.68 -7.57
N GLY A 67 -15.38 12.65 -6.78
CA GLY A 67 -15.39 12.60 -5.31
C GLY A 67 -14.32 11.72 -4.67
N ALA A 68 -13.50 11.02 -5.47
CA ALA A 68 -12.36 10.27 -4.95
C ALA A 68 -11.19 11.21 -4.57
N PRO A 69 -10.37 10.82 -3.57
CA PRO A 69 -9.17 11.57 -3.22
C PRO A 69 -8.15 11.53 -4.38
N PRO A 70 -7.16 12.46 -4.39
CA PRO A 70 -6.07 12.42 -5.36
C PRO A 70 -5.37 11.05 -5.45
N GLU A 71 -4.79 10.77 -6.61
CA GLU A 71 -4.06 9.54 -6.91
C GLU A 71 -2.59 9.86 -7.15
N LEU A 72 -1.70 8.93 -6.81
CA LEU A 72 -0.32 8.94 -7.25
C LEU A 72 -0.24 8.47 -8.71
N SER A 73 0.36 9.27 -9.57
CA SER A 73 0.63 8.97 -10.97
C SER A 73 2.08 8.53 -11.18
N LEU A 74 2.23 7.37 -11.81
CA LEU A 74 3.48 6.80 -12.31
C LEU A 74 3.45 6.80 -13.84
N TYR A 75 4.56 7.13 -14.48
CA TYR A 75 4.65 7.10 -15.94
C TYR A 75 5.68 6.06 -16.36
N ALA A 76 5.32 5.17 -17.29
CA ALA A 76 6.22 4.14 -17.77
C ALA A 76 6.17 4.02 -19.28
N SER A 77 7.32 3.71 -19.88
CA SER A 77 7.43 3.54 -21.34
C SER A 77 6.77 2.25 -21.81
N GLU A 78 6.08 2.32 -22.94
CA GLU A 78 5.60 1.15 -23.71
C GLU A 78 6.12 1.25 -25.14
N SER A 79 6.01 0.17 -25.91
CA SER A 79 6.47 0.15 -27.31
C SER A 79 7.96 0.54 -27.50
N TYR A 80 8.79 0.39 -26.46
CA TYR A 80 10.18 0.85 -26.45
C TYR A 80 10.99 0.19 -27.57
N TRP A 81 11.57 1.01 -28.45
CA TRP A 81 12.29 0.55 -29.66
C TRP A 81 11.48 -0.35 -30.60
N THR A 82 10.15 -0.22 -30.58
CA THR A 82 9.27 -0.85 -31.58
C THR A 82 8.66 0.22 -32.48
N ALA A 83 8.49 -0.10 -33.77
CA ALA A 83 7.89 0.84 -34.72
C ALA A 83 6.40 1.08 -34.39
N PRO A 84 5.86 2.31 -34.54
CA PRO A 84 6.51 3.52 -35.06
C PRO A 84 7.22 4.40 -34.00
N GLY A 85 7.20 4.03 -32.72
CA GLY A 85 7.83 4.81 -31.64
C GLY A 85 7.57 4.26 -30.25
N SER A 86 8.06 4.97 -29.23
CA SER A 86 7.81 4.66 -27.81
C SER A 86 6.63 5.47 -27.30
N ASP A 87 5.76 4.83 -26.52
CA ASP A 87 4.62 5.46 -25.86
C ASP A 87 4.96 5.74 -24.39
N LEU A 88 4.33 6.77 -23.80
CA LEU A 88 4.35 7.00 -22.36
C LEU A 88 2.96 6.72 -21.78
N ARG A 89 2.85 5.76 -20.87
CA ARG A 89 1.59 5.42 -20.21
C ARG A 89 1.58 5.91 -18.78
N ARG A 90 0.48 6.56 -18.38
CA ARG A 90 0.16 6.86 -16.99
C ARG A 90 -0.49 5.65 -16.33
N TYR A 91 0.08 5.24 -15.21
CA TYR A 91 -0.48 4.32 -14.23
C TYR A 91 -0.85 5.12 -12.99
N THR A 92 -1.89 4.71 -12.27
CA THR A 92 -2.29 5.38 -11.03
C THR A 92 -2.45 4.40 -9.88
N MET A 93 -2.29 4.92 -8.67
CA MET A 93 -2.49 4.19 -7.42
C MET A 93 -3.00 5.14 -6.34
N ARG A 94 -3.61 4.59 -5.29
CA ARG A 94 -4.01 5.37 -4.11
C ARG A 94 -2.80 6.04 -3.43
N LEU A 95 -3.04 7.13 -2.70
CA LEU A 95 -2.02 7.72 -1.82
C LEU A 95 -1.54 6.67 -0.80
N ASP A 96 -0.22 6.62 -0.60
CA ASP A 96 0.51 5.65 0.24
C ASP A 96 0.23 4.17 -0.07
N GLY A 97 -0.23 3.86 -1.29
CA GLY A 97 -0.66 2.52 -1.69
C GLY A 97 0.43 1.53 -2.12
N PHE A 98 1.70 1.77 -1.79
CA PHE A 98 2.82 1.05 -2.42
C PHE A 98 2.89 -0.42 -2.01
N VAL A 99 2.67 -0.71 -0.74
CA VAL A 99 2.67 -2.04 -0.14
C VAL A 99 1.62 -2.05 0.97
N SER A 100 0.96 -3.19 1.16
CA SER A 100 0.01 -3.40 2.25
C SER A 100 0.41 -4.58 3.13
N ILE A 101 -0.08 -4.54 4.37
CA ILE A 101 -0.30 -5.76 5.15
C ILE A 101 -1.64 -6.34 4.71
N HIS A 102 -1.57 -7.47 4.00
CA HIS A 102 -2.73 -8.16 3.45
C HIS A 102 -3.14 -9.35 4.32
N ALA A 103 -4.43 -9.52 4.56
CA ALA A 103 -4.99 -10.76 5.10
C ALA A 103 -6.14 -11.27 4.22
N SER A 104 -6.15 -12.58 3.95
CA SER A 104 -7.25 -13.24 3.24
C SER A 104 -8.54 -13.31 4.07
N MET A 105 -9.61 -13.88 3.50
CA MET A 105 -10.84 -14.22 4.22
C MET A 105 -10.67 -15.10 5.46
N ARG A 106 -9.53 -15.81 5.61
CA ARG A 106 -9.22 -16.56 6.85
C ARG A 106 -8.89 -15.65 8.03
N GLY A 107 -8.64 -14.37 7.77
CA GLY A 107 -8.16 -13.41 8.75
C GLY A 107 -6.66 -13.52 9.01
N GLY A 108 -6.13 -12.51 9.69
CA GLY A 108 -4.75 -12.42 10.13
C GLY A 108 -4.60 -11.30 11.17
N GLU A 109 -3.45 -11.25 11.82
CA GLU A 109 -3.16 -10.24 12.83
C GLU A 109 -1.81 -9.57 12.58
N LEU A 110 -1.76 -8.27 12.87
CA LEU A 110 -0.53 -7.48 12.92
C LEU A 110 -0.40 -6.90 14.33
N LEU A 111 0.75 -7.10 14.96
CA LEU A 111 1.09 -6.47 16.24
C LEU A 111 2.29 -5.54 16.03
N THR A 112 2.12 -4.27 16.38
CA THR A 112 3.23 -3.31 16.30
C THR A 112 4.26 -3.54 17.40
N LYS A 113 5.49 -3.07 17.17
CA LYS A 113 6.39 -2.78 18.28
C LYS A 113 5.77 -1.68 19.16
N PRO A 114 6.17 -1.59 20.44
CA PRO A 114 5.78 -0.46 21.28
C PRO A 114 6.10 0.87 20.60
N LEU A 115 5.15 1.79 20.63
CA LEU A 115 5.28 3.12 20.04
C LEU A 115 4.77 4.18 21.01
N LEU A 116 5.38 5.35 20.93
CA LEU A 116 4.86 6.59 21.49
C LEU A 116 4.10 7.31 20.39
N PHE A 117 3.02 7.98 20.75
CA PHE A 117 2.22 8.77 19.83
C PHE A 117 1.77 10.09 20.45
N SER A 118 1.43 11.01 19.56
CA SER A 118 0.72 12.27 19.81
C SER A 118 -0.56 12.27 18.98
N GLY A 119 -1.55 13.07 19.38
CA GLY A 119 -2.87 13.08 18.75
C GLY A 119 -3.92 12.32 19.54
N ASN A 120 -5.18 12.56 19.21
CA ASN A 120 -6.37 12.07 19.91
C ASN A 120 -7.13 10.98 19.11
N GLU A 121 -6.80 10.80 17.83
CA GLU A 121 -7.47 9.87 16.91
C GLU A 121 -6.46 8.94 16.22
N LEU A 122 -6.81 7.65 16.08
CA LEU A 122 -6.11 6.72 15.20
C LEU A 122 -6.82 6.69 13.84
N ARG A 123 -6.07 6.89 12.76
CA ARG A 123 -6.63 6.94 11.40
C ARG A 123 -5.93 5.95 10.48
N LEU A 124 -6.69 5.31 9.59
CA LEU A 124 -6.22 4.24 8.71
C LEU A 124 -6.31 4.60 7.24
N ASN A 125 -5.30 4.18 6.48
CA ASN A 125 -5.32 4.04 5.04
C ASN A 125 -5.46 2.55 4.71
N PHE A 126 -6.61 2.15 4.17
CA PHE A 126 -6.97 0.73 3.98
C PHE A 126 -7.93 0.51 2.81
N ALA A 127 -8.03 -0.74 2.35
CA ALA A 127 -9.10 -1.23 1.50
C ALA A 127 -9.57 -2.61 1.99
N SER A 128 -10.87 -2.88 1.98
CA SER A 128 -11.43 -4.20 2.29
C SER A 128 -12.43 -4.64 1.23
N SER A 129 -12.68 -5.94 1.17
CA SER A 129 -13.89 -6.44 0.50
C SER A 129 -15.15 -6.05 1.29
N ALA A 130 -16.32 -6.26 0.68
CA ALA A 130 -17.61 -6.01 1.33
C ALA A 130 -17.89 -6.96 2.51
N ALA A 131 -17.21 -8.12 2.58
CA ALA A 131 -17.33 -9.09 3.67
C ALA A 131 -16.13 -9.07 4.64
N GLY A 132 -15.13 -8.24 4.32
CA GLY A 132 -13.92 -8.03 5.09
C GLY A 132 -13.94 -6.75 5.89
N GLY A 133 -12.90 -6.55 6.68
CA GLY A 133 -12.76 -5.37 7.52
C GLY A 133 -11.54 -5.45 8.44
N ILE A 134 -11.34 -4.38 9.19
CA ILE A 134 -10.24 -4.21 10.13
C ILE A 134 -10.81 -3.79 11.49
N ARG A 135 -10.28 -4.39 12.56
CA ARG A 135 -10.47 -3.91 13.93
C ARG A 135 -9.11 -3.67 14.56
N VAL A 136 -9.06 -2.72 15.48
CA VAL A 136 -7.83 -2.34 16.16
C VAL A 136 -8.03 -2.39 17.66
N GLU A 137 -7.04 -2.93 18.35
CA GLU A 137 -6.94 -2.95 19.80
C GLU A 137 -5.69 -2.21 20.25
N LEU A 138 -5.84 -1.36 21.27
CA LEU A 138 -4.69 -0.77 21.95
C LEU A 138 -4.33 -1.64 23.15
N GLN A 139 -3.06 -1.98 23.26
CA GLN A 139 -2.52 -2.79 24.34
C GLN A 139 -1.45 -2.03 25.13
N ASP A 140 -1.31 -2.40 26.40
CA ASP A 140 -0.14 -2.05 27.20
C ASP A 140 1.12 -2.84 26.77
N LEU A 141 2.21 -2.66 27.51
CA LEU A 141 3.49 -3.34 27.25
C LEU A 141 3.51 -4.81 27.72
N GLN A 142 2.47 -5.28 28.39
CA GLN A 142 2.27 -6.66 28.81
C GLN A 142 1.34 -7.44 27.87
N GLY A 143 0.61 -6.73 27.00
CA GLY A 143 -0.21 -7.28 25.93
C GLY A 143 -1.67 -7.32 26.33
N GLN A 144 -2.01 -6.63 27.41
CA GLN A 144 -3.38 -6.53 27.89
C GLN A 144 -4.07 -5.38 27.15
N PRO A 145 -5.29 -5.60 26.63
CA PRO A 145 -6.09 -4.54 26.04
C PRO A 145 -6.32 -3.42 27.06
N LEU A 146 -6.17 -2.17 26.63
CA LEU A 146 -6.54 -1.04 27.45
C LEU A 146 -8.07 -1.00 27.60
N PRO A 147 -8.62 -0.65 28.79
CA PRO A 147 -10.06 -0.60 28.99
C PRO A 147 -10.76 0.30 27.97
N GLY A 148 -11.78 -0.24 27.28
CA GLY A 148 -12.52 0.46 26.22
C GLY A 148 -11.87 0.42 24.83
N PHE A 149 -10.65 -0.11 24.71
CA PHE A 149 -9.91 -0.22 23.45
C PHE A 149 -9.63 -1.67 23.02
N ALA A 150 -10.42 -2.63 23.51
CA ALA A 150 -10.31 -4.02 23.09
C ALA A 150 -10.91 -4.24 21.68
N LEU A 151 -10.54 -5.34 21.00
CA LEU A 151 -11.11 -5.68 19.70
C LEU A 151 -12.64 -5.80 19.70
N ALA A 152 -13.24 -6.19 20.83
CA ALA A 152 -14.69 -6.30 21.01
C ALA A 152 -15.39 -4.95 21.15
N ASP A 153 -14.64 -3.90 21.47
CA ASP A 153 -15.12 -2.53 21.61
C ASP A 153 -14.88 -1.71 20.34
N CYS A 154 -13.92 -2.15 19.50
CA CYS A 154 -13.65 -1.54 18.20
C CYS A 154 -14.83 -1.76 17.24
N GLN A 155 -15.33 -0.68 16.66
CA GLN A 155 -16.22 -0.77 15.51
C GLN A 155 -15.42 -1.24 14.30
N GLU A 156 -16.02 -2.11 13.49
CA GLU A 156 -15.34 -2.66 12.32
C GLU A 156 -15.19 -1.60 11.22
N VAL A 157 -13.97 -1.45 10.72
CA VAL A 157 -13.61 -0.51 9.66
C VAL A 157 -13.57 -1.27 8.33
N PHE A 158 -14.45 -0.91 7.39
CA PHE A 158 -14.59 -1.57 6.08
C PHE A 158 -14.76 -0.57 4.92
N GLY A 159 -14.52 -0.98 3.68
CA GLY A 159 -14.54 -0.14 2.49
C GLY A 159 -13.15 0.25 2.01
N ASP A 160 -13.05 1.34 1.24
CA ASP A 160 -11.79 1.85 0.70
C ASP A 160 -11.62 3.33 1.09
N SER A 161 -10.63 3.64 1.93
CA SER A 161 -10.39 4.99 2.46
C SER A 161 -8.91 5.23 2.69
N ILE A 162 -8.39 6.35 2.19
CA ILE A 162 -6.99 6.75 2.46
C ILE A 162 -6.81 7.35 3.86
N ASP A 163 -7.92 7.77 4.48
CA ASP A 163 -7.94 8.39 5.79
C ASP A 163 -9.29 8.13 6.45
N ARG A 164 -9.33 7.29 7.48
CA ARG A 164 -10.56 7.01 8.24
C ARG A 164 -10.27 6.83 9.73
N PRO A 165 -10.99 7.51 10.62
CA PRO A 165 -10.82 7.31 12.05
C PRO A 165 -11.30 5.93 12.48
N VAL A 166 -10.55 5.31 13.38
CA VAL A 166 -10.97 4.13 14.14
C VAL A 166 -11.78 4.61 15.33
N THR A 167 -12.91 3.97 15.57
CA THR A 167 -13.78 4.27 16.71
C THR A 167 -13.99 3.03 17.55
N TRP A 168 -13.98 3.24 18.87
CA TRP A 168 -14.43 2.25 19.84
C TRP A 168 -15.72 2.77 20.47
N LYS A 169 -16.57 1.86 20.94
CA LYS A 169 -17.93 2.17 21.44
C LYS A 169 -17.97 3.40 22.35
N ASP A 170 -17.31 3.30 23.51
CA ASP A 170 -17.36 4.31 24.57
C ASP A 170 -16.05 5.11 24.68
N ALA A 171 -15.08 4.86 23.78
CA ALA A 171 -13.72 5.39 23.87
C ALA A 171 -13.17 5.75 22.47
N SER A 172 -13.56 6.89 21.93
CA SER A 172 -12.99 7.41 20.68
C SER A 172 -11.81 8.37 20.88
N ASN A 173 -11.55 8.80 22.12
CA ASN A 173 -10.52 9.78 22.43
C ASN A 173 -9.29 9.13 23.09
N LEU A 174 -8.15 9.24 22.42
CA LEU A 174 -6.87 8.66 22.84
C LEU A 174 -6.06 9.55 23.79
N ASN A 175 -6.55 10.74 24.16
CA ASN A 175 -5.83 11.74 24.96
C ASN A 175 -5.23 11.17 26.26
N GLN A 176 -5.95 10.27 26.94
CA GLN A 176 -5.50 9.67 28.19
C GLN A 176 -4.27 8.74 28.04
N HIS A 177 -3.92 8.37 26.82
CA HIS A 177 -2.80 7.48 26.49
C HIS A 177 -1.68 8.18 25.71
N VAL A 178 -1.84 9.47 25.41
CA VAL A 178 -0.80 10.28 24.74
C VAL A 178 0.48 10.27 25.59
N GLY A 179 1.63 10.07 24.93
CA GLY A 179 2.92 9.99 25.60
C GLY A 179 3.18 8.70 26.40
N SER A 180 2.21 7.79 26.47
CA SER A 180 2.41 6.45 27.06
C SER A 180 2.77 5.44 25.95
N PRO A 181 3.77 4.57 26.15
CA PRO A 181 4.07 3.51 25.19
C PRO A 181 2.92 2.51 25.07
N VAL A 182 2.40 2.34 23.85
CA VAL A 182 1.33 1.38 23.54
C VAL A 182 1.73 0.45 22.40
N ARG A 183 1.01 -0.66 22.25
CA ARG A 183 1.04 -1.49 21.04
C ARG A 183 -0.32 -1.49 20.37
N LEU A 184 -0.33 -1.54 19.05
CA LEU A 184 -1.54 -1.71 18.25
C LEU A 184 -1.61 -3.15 17.76
N ARG A 185 -2.72 -3.82 18.06
CA ARG A 185 -3.07 -5.12 17.49
C ARG A 185 -4.18 -4.91 16.47
N PHE A 186 -3.88 -5.18 15.21
CA PHE A 186 -4.86 -5.15 14.13
C PHE A 186 -5.35 -6.58 13.89
N ALA A 187 -6.67 -6.76 13.89
CA ALA A 187 -7.31 -7.94 13.34
C ALA A 187 -7.82 -7.59 11.94
N ILE A 188 -7.27 -8.23 10.91
CA ILE A 188 -7.50 -7.91 9.50
C ILE A 188 -8.15 -9.12 8.85
N LYS A 189 -9.22 -8.93 8.08
CA LYS A 189 -9.87 -10.00 7.32
C LYS A 189 -10.27 -9.50 5.95
N ASP A 190 -9.77 -10.16 4.91
CA ASP A 190 -10.04 -9.82 3.49
C ASP A 190 -9.89 -8.33 3.20
N ALA A 191 -8.73 -7.82 3.63
CA ALA A 191 -8.40 -6.41 3.61
C ALA A 191 -6.90 -6.18 3.54
N ASP A 192 -6.56 -4.99 3.07
CA ASP A 192 -5.24 -4.42 2.92
C ASP A 192 -5.12 -3.20 3.84
N LEU A 193 -4.17 -3.24 4.77
CA LEU A 193 -3.76 -2.09 5.58
C LEU A 193 -2.50 -1.48 4.98
N TYR A 194 -2.59 -0.26 4.44
CA TYR A 194 -1.47 0.43 3.81
C TYR A 194 -0.69 1.29 4.80
N ALA A 195 -1.40 2.06 5.62
CA ALA A 195 -0.79 2.93 6.62
C ALA A 195 -1.73 3.19 7.79
N PHE A 196 -1.16 3.64 8.90
CA PHE A 196 -1.89 4.17 10.04
C PHE A 196 -1.13 5.35 10.64
N GLN A 197 -1.87 6.29 11.24
CA GLN A 197 -1.29 7.44 11.91
C GLN A 197 -2.15 7.86 13.11
N PHE A 198 -1.51 8.54 14.06
CA PHE A 198 -2.23 9.28 15.10
C PHE A 198 -2.30 10.75 14.69
N GLY A 199 -3.51 11.32 14.70
CA GLY A 199 -3.80 12.70 14.30
C GLY A 199 -4.57 13.47 15.38
N GLU A 200 -4.82 14.76 15.12
CA GLU A 200 -5.65 15.67 15.95
C GLU A 200 -7.10 15.76 15.49
#